data_AF-A0A081PRY4-F1
#
_entry.id   AF-A0A081PRY4-F1
#
_cell.length_a   1.000
_cell.length_b   1.000
_cell.length_c   1.000
_cell.angle_alpha   90.00
_cell.angle_beta   90.00
_cell.angle_gamma   90.00
#
_symmetry.space_group_name_H-M   'P 1'
#
loop_
_entity.id
_entity.type
_entity.pdbx_description
1 polymer ?
#
loop_
_entity_poly.entity_id
_entity_poly.type
_entity_poly.pdbx_seq_one_letter_code
_entity_poly.pdbx_strand_id
1 'polypeptide(L)' 'MLQRQQASAIIDARKMIVDGAVGMVEMAPERLNEGELVELDEERKAAMVSNLLVVLCGNHDAQPIVNTGSLY' A
#
# COMPACT_ATOMS: atom_id res chain seq x y z
N MET A 1 -29.38 16.22 0.84
CA MET A 1 -28.23 15.90 -0.04
C MET A 1 -28.71 14.97 -1.11
N LEU A 2 -28.65 15.39 -2.37
CA LEU A 2 -29.07 14.59 -3.54
C LEU A 2 -28.01 13.51 -3.76
N GLN A 3 -28.37 12.27 -4.09
CA GLN A 3 -27.46 11.10 -4.26
C GLN A 3 -26.10 11.42 -4.92
N ARG A 4 -26.07 12.33 -5.91
CA ARG A 4 -24.85 12.77 -6.60
C ARG A 4 -23.84 13.47 -5.67
N GLN A 5 -24.32 14.26 -4.71
CA GLN A 5 -23.46 14.93 -3.72
C GLN A 5 -22.80 13.92 -2.78
N GLN A 6 -23.53 12.88 -2.36
CA GLN A 6 -22.96 11.80 -1.55
C GLN A 6 -21.94 10.98 -2.32
N ALA A 7 -22.22 10.67 -3.59
CA ALA A 7 -21.27 9.97 -4.46
C ALA A 7 -19.97 10.78 -4.64
N SER A 8 -20.06 12.10 -4.86
CA SER A 8 -18.88 12.97 -4.97
C SER A 8 -18.06 12.95 -3.69
N ALA A 9 -18.70 13.12 -2.53
CA ALA A 9 -18.00 13.13 -1.24
C ALA A 9 -17.27 11.80 -0.96
N ILE A 10 -17.84 10.66 -1.36
CA ILE A 10 -17.19 9.35 -1.24
C ILE A 10 -15.96 9.24 -2.13
N ILE A 11 -16.04 9.73 -3.37
CA ILE A 11 -14.92 9.73 -4.31
C ILE A 11 -13.79 10.64 -3.80
N ASP A 12 -14.11 11.84 -3.32
CA ASP A 12 -13.14 12.79 -2.78
C ASP A 12 -12.41 12.21 -1.56
N ALA A 13 -13.14 11.55 -0.67
CA ALA A 13 -12.56 10.84 0.46
C ALA A 13 -11.63 9.70 0.00
N ARG A 14 -12.06 8.88 -0.97
CA ARG A 14 -11.21 7.81 -1.52
C ARG A 14 -9.95 8.35 -2.20
N LYS A 15 -10.04 9.48 -2.88
CA LYS A 15 -8.88 10.12 -3.50
C LYS A 15 -7.85 10.53 -2.45
N MET A 16 -8.28 11.18 -1.37
CA MET A 16 -7.40 11.57 -0.27
C MET A 16 -6.68 10.37 0.37
N ILE A 17 -7.36 9.24 0.52
CA ILE A 17 -6.76 7.99 1.02
C ILE A 17 -5.68 7.50 0.07
N VAL A 18 -5.97 7.45 -1.23
CA VAL A 18 -5.02 6.98 -2.25
C VAL A 18 -3.80 7.89 -2.32
N ASP A 19 -3.98 9.20 -2.29
CA ASP A 19 -2.86 10.16 -2.33
C ASP A 19 -1.91 9.96 -1.14
N GLY A 20 -2.46 9.77 0.08
CA GLY A 20 -1.65 9.45 1.26
C GLY A 20 -0.95 8.09 1.15
N ALA A 21 -1.65 7.07 0.63
CA ALA A 21 -1.09 5.73 0.45
C ALA A 21 0.07 5.72 -0.55
N VAL A 22 -0.06 6.39 -1.70
CA VAL A 22 1.02 6.48 -2.71
C VAL A 22 2.28 7.07 -2.09
N GLY A 23 2.18 8.16 -1.33
CA GLY A 23 3.33 8.73 -0.64
C GLY A 23 4.00 7.76 0.36
N MET A 24 3.20 6.98 1.10
CA MET A 24 3.75 5.95 2.01
C MET A 24 4.47 4.83 1.25
N VAL A 25 3.95 4.44 0.09
CA VAL A 25 4.51 3.36 -0.75
C VAL A 25 5.74 3.80 -1.53
N GLU A 26 5.87 5.08 -1.86
CA GLU A 26 7.11 5.63 -2.42
C GLU A 26 8.23 5.62 -1.37
N MET A 27 7.95 6.05 -0.14
CA MET A 27 8.95 6.16 0.93
C MET A 27 9.39 4.81 1.51
N ALA A 28 8.50 3.83 1.62
CA ALA A 28 8.79 2.59 2.36
C ALA A 28 9.92 1.73 1.73
N PRO A 29 9.87 1.38 0.42
CA PRO A 29 10.95 0.64 -0.23
C PRO A 29 12.28 1.41 -0.22
N GLU A 30 12.25 2.73 -0.39
CA GLU A 30 13.44 3.59 -0.38
C GLU A 30 14.15 3.50 0.97
N ARG A 31 13.42 3.67 2.08
CA ARG A 31 13.98 3.54 3.43
C ARG A 31 14.50 2.14 3.76
N LEU A 32 13.85 1.09 3.25
CA LEU A 32 14.33 -0.28 3.43
C LEU A 32 15.64 -0.54 2.70
N ASN A 33 15.79 0.08 1.51
CA ASN A 33 17.00 -0.01 0.71
C ASN A 33 18.15 0.83 1.30
N GLU A 34 17.86 2.05 1.78
CA GLU A 34 18.84 2.92 2.48
C GLU A 34 19.43 2.26 3.73
N GLY A 35 18.61 1.48 4.46
CA GLY A 35 19.06 0.74 5.63
C GLY A 35 19.80 -0.57 5.31
N GLU A 36 20.01 -0.89 4.02
CA GLU A 36 20.53 -2.19 3.54
C GLU A 36 19.78 -3.39 4.17
N LEU A 37 18.50 -3.20 4.54
CA LEU A 37 17.72 -4.22 5.24
C LEU A 37 17.22 -5.30 4.28
N VAL A 38 16.99 -4.93 3.01
CA VAL A 38 16.45 -5.81 1.98
C VAL A 38 16.98 -5.39 0.61
N GLU A 39 17.50 -6.34 -0.17
CA GLU A 39 17.73 -6.17 -1.61
C GLU A 39 16.51 -6.65 -2.39
N LEU A 40 15.89 -5.74 -3.15
CA LEU A 40 14.73 -6.03 -3.98
C LEU A 40 15.11 -5.84 -5.44
N ASP A 41 14.91 -6.90 -6.23
CA ASP A 41 14.82 -6.74 -7.68
C ASP A 41 13.54 -5.98 -8.08
N GLU A 42 13.47 -5.54 -9.33
CA GLU A 42 12.35 -4.74 -9.84
C GLU A 42 11.00 -5.48 -9.76
N GLU A 43 11.00 -6.82 -9.90
CA GLU A 43 9.78 -7.62 -9.83
C GLU A 43 9.24 -7.69 -8.39
N ARG A 44 10.13 -7.94 -7.41
CA ARG A 44 9.79 -7.94 -5.98
C ARG A 44 9.37 -6.56 -5.51
N LYS A 45 10.02 -5.51 -6.01
CA LYS A 45 9.64 -4.12 -5.71
C LYS A 45 8.24 -3.81 -6.21
N ALA A 46 7.91 -4.17 -7.45
CA ALA A 46 6.56 -4.01 -8.00
C ALA A 46 5.51 -4.80 -7.19
N ALA A 47 5.83 -6.04 -6.79
CA ALA A 47 4.96 -6.85 -5.94
C ALA A 47 4.74 -6.21 -4.55
N MET A 48 5.79 -5.67 -3.94
CA MET A 48 5.70 -5.00 -2.63
C MET A 48 4.87 -3.72 -2.71
N VAL A 49 5.06 -2.90 -3.75
CA VAL A 49 4.24 -1.71 -4.02
C VAL A 49 2.77 -2.07 -4.15
N SER A 50 2.46 -3.12 -4.93
CA SER A 50 1.08 -3.62 -5.09
C SER A 50 0.47 -4.05 -3.76
N ASN A 51 1.18 -4.87 -2.99
CA ASN A 51 0.71 -5.36 -1.69
C ASN A 51 0.47 -4.22 -0.70
N LEU A 52 1.38 -3.25 -0.63
CA LEU A 52 1.24 -2.10 0.26
C LEU A 52 0.03 -1.23 -0.14
N LEU A 53 -0.18 -0.98 -1.43
CA LEU A 53 -1.36 -0.22 -1.90
C LEU A 53 -2.67 -0.93 -1.57
N VAL A 54 -2.72 -2.26 -1.72
CA VAL A 54 -3.91 -3.06 -1.33
C VAL A 54 -4.19 -2.95 0.16
N VAL A 55 -3.15 -2.97 1.01
CA VAL A 55 -3.30 -2.84 2.45
C VAL A 55 -3.73 -1.42 2.85
N LEU A 56 -3.09 -0.39 2.31
CA LEU A 56 -3.34 1.01 2.71
C LEU A 56 -4.67 1.56 2.18
N CYS A 57 -5.08 1.15 0.99
CA CYS A 57 -6.34 1.57 0.37
C CYS A 57 -7.50 0.60 0.68
N GLY A 58 -7.19 -0.56 1.25
CA GLY A 58 -8.15 -1.58 1.62
C GLY A 58 -9.05 -1.11 2.77
N ASN A 59 -10.31 -1.50 2.71
CA ASN A 59 -11.28 -1.23 3.78
C ASN A 59 -11.19 -2.25 4.94
N HIS A 60 -10.29 -3.23 4.85
CA HIS A 60 -10.12 -4.28 5.85
C HIS A 60 -8.66 -4.37 6.27
N ASP A 61 -8.43 -4.61 7.56
CA ASP A 61 -7.10 -4.82 8.11
C ASP A 61 -6.39 -6.01 7.44
N ALA A 62 -5.10 -5.83 7.17
CA ALA A 62 -4.28 -6.90 6.64
C ALA A 62 -4.15 -8.03 7.67
N GLN A 63 -4.36 -9.28 7.25
CA GLN A 63 -4.08 -10.43 8.09
C GLN A 63 -2.60 -10.83 7.93
N PRO A 64 -1.80 -10.81 9.01
CA PRO A 64 -0.40 -11.18 8.91
C PRO A 64 -0.27 -12.68 8.67
N ILE A 65 0.40 -13.05 7.56
CA ILE A 65 0.82 -14.42 7.31
C ILE A 65 2.28 -14.53 7.78
N VAL A 66 2.49 -15.24 8.89
CA VAL A 66 3.84 -15.50 9.41
C VAL A 66 4.37 -16.77 8.75
N ASN A 67 5.39 -16.64 7.90
CA ASN A 67 6.08 -17.79 7.32
C ASN A 67 7.25 -18.19 8.24
N THR A 68 7.14 -19.33 8.90
CA THR A 68 8.20 -19.91 9.75
C THR A 68 9.04 -20.96 9.02
N GLY A 69 8.77 -21.22 7.73
CA GLY A 69 9.57 -22.10 6.89
C GLY A 69 10.74 -21.35 6.25
N SER A 70 11.78 -22.08 5.84
CA SER A 70 12.83 -21.50 5.00
C SER A 70 12.21 -21.06 3.66
N LEU A 71 12.27 -19.75 3.40
CA LEU A 71 12.06 -19.18 2.07
C LEU A 71 13.24 -19.65 1.22
N TYR A 72 13.04 -20.70 0.42
CA TYR A 72 14.02 -21.15 -0.56
C TYR A 72 14.13 -20.16 -1.72
#